data_AF-Q1YSD8-F1
#
_entry.id   AF-Q1YSD8-F1
#
_cell.length_a   1.000
_cell.length_b   1.000
_cell.length_c   1.000
_cell.angle_alpha   90.00
_cell.angle_beta   90.00
_cell.angle_gamma   90.00
#
_symmetry.space_group_name_H-M   'P 1'
#
loop_
_entity.id
_entity.type
_entity.pdbx_description
1 polymer ?
#
loop_
_entity_poly.entity_id
_entity_poly.type
_entity_poly.pdbx_seq_one_letter_code
_entity_poly.pdbx_strand_id
1 'polypeptide(L)'
;MSALTGRNSAQIALLWIVVLISALAVAYASHVCRQKYDQLTALEREKNQLQVAYGKYLLEQSAWGSLQRIETMAKEGLDMHSPQPQEIIMVKR
;
A
#
# COMPACT_ATOMS: atom_id res chain seq x y z
N MET A 1 -65.81 6.66 15.82
CA MET A 1 -64.76 7.08 14.85
C MET A 1 -63.50 7.65 15.53
N SER A 2 -63.54 8.14 16.77
CA SER A 2 -62.38 8.71 17.49
C SER A 2 -61.31 7.69 17.94
N ALA A 3 -61.69 6.45 18.25
CA ALA A 3 -60.76 5.43 18.75
C ALA A 3 -59.79 4.86 17.68
N LEU A 4 -60.21 4.84 16.40
CA LEU A 4 -59.33 4.44 15.28
C LEU A 4 -58.27 5.49 14.98
N THR A 5 -58.62 6.77 15.03
CA THR A 5 -57.68 7.88 14.78
C THR A 5 -56.56 7.95 15.82
N GLY A 6 -56.86 7.70 17.10
CA GLY A 6 -55.86 7.70 18.18
C GLY A 6 -54.82 6.58 18.08
N ARG A 7 -55.19 5.42 17.52
CA ARG A 7 -54.24 4.31 17.29
C ARG A 7 -53.33 4.60 16.10
N ASN A 8 -53.88 5.17 15.03
CA ASN A 8 -53.11 5.50 13.83
C ASN A 8 -52.13 6.66 14.09
N SER A 9 -52.52 7.66 14.88
CA SER A 9 -51.62 8.76 15.25
C SER A 9 -50.44 8.29 16.10
N ALA A 10 -50.66 7.36 17.03
CA ALA A 10 -49.58 6.74 17.81
C ALA A 10 -48.62 5.93 16.91
N GLN A 11 -49.14 5.20 15.92
CA GLN A 11 -48.31 4.49 14.94
C GLN A 11 -47.46 5.44 14.10
N ILE A 12 -48.03 6.57 13.65
CA ILE A 12 -47.29 7.59 12.90
C ILE A 12 -46.20 8.21 13.77
N ALA A 13 -46.50 8.54 15.02
CA ALA A 13 -45.51 9.08 15.96
C ALA A 13 -44.35 8.10 16.21
N LEU A 14 -44.67 6.80 16.39
CA LEU A 14 -43.67 5.74 16.52
C LEU A 14 -42.76 5.67 15.28
N LEU A 15 -43.34 5.62 14.08
CA LEU A 15 -42.58 5.59 12.83
C LEU A 15 -41.69 6.82 12.68
N TRP A 16 -42.20 8.00 13.07
CA TRP A 16 -41.42 9.24 13.05
C TRP A 16 -40.19 9.16 13.95
N ILE A 17 -40.36 8.67 15.17
CA ILE A 17 -39.27 8.46 16.12
C ILE A 17 -38.25 7.45 15.58
N VAL A 18 -38.71 6.35 14.99
CA VAL A 18 -37.83 5.34 14.39
C VAL A 18 -36.99 5.94 13.26
N VAL A 19 -37.60 6.76 12.40
CA VAL A 19 -36.88 7.43 11.30
C VAL A 19 -35.84 8.43 11.84
N LEU A 20 -36.18 9.21 12.87
CA LEU A 20 -35.22 10.11 13.51
C LEU A 20 -34.03 9.37 14.11
N ILE A 21 -34.29 8.27 14.83
CA ILE A 21 -33.23 7.43 15.42
C ILE A 21 -32.35 6.87 14.31
N SER A 22 -32.94 6.38 13.22
CA SER A 22 -32.20 5.88 12.06
C SER A 22 -31.31 6.97 11.44
N ALA A 23 -31.84 8.18 11.24
CA ALA A 23 -31.08 9.29 10.68
C ALA A 23 -29.88 9.67 11.56
N LEU A 24 -30.07 9.74 12.89
CA LEU A 24 -29.01 10.00 13.85
C LEU A 24 -27.97 8.87 13.87
N ALA A 25 -28.41 7.61 13.83
CA ALA A 25 -27.53 6.45 13.81
C ALA A 25 -26.65 6.44 12.55
N VAL A 26 -27.20 6.76 11.39
CA VAL A 26 -26.43 6.86 10.13
C VAL A 26 -25.41 8.00 10.19
N ALA A 27 -25.79 9.17 10.72
CA ALA A 27 -24.86 10.28 10.89
C ALA A 27 -23.71 9.93 11.85
N TYR A 28 -24.03 9.27 12.97
CA TYR A 28 -23.03 8.79 13.93
C TYR A 28 -22.09 7.76 13.32
N ALA A 29 -22.64 6.77 12.61
CA ALA A 29 -21.84 5.76 11.92
C ALA A 29 -20.91 6.38 10.87
N SER A 30 -21.38 7.38 10.11
CA SER A 30 -20.54 8.12 9.17
C SER A 30 -19.40 8.86 9.87
N HIS A 31 -19.67 9.49 11.02
CA HIS A 31 -18.64 10.19 11.79
C HIS A 31 -17.58 9.23 12.33
N VAL A 32 -18.00 8.10 12.91
CA VAL A 32 -17.08 7.06 13.41
C VAL A 32 -16.27 6.46 12.25
N CYS A 33 -16.92 6.20 11.12
CA CYS A 33 -16.25 5.68 9.93
C CYS A 33 -15.13 6.63 9.46
N ARG A 34 -15.40 7.94 9.38
CA ARG A 34 -14.38 8.95 9.04
C ARG A 34 -13.20 8.91 10.00
N GLN A 35 -13.43 8.87 11.31
CA GLN A 35 -12.34 8.80 12.30
C GLN A 35 -11.49 7.53 12.14
N LYS A 36 -12.12 6.37 11.91
CA LYS A 36 -11.39 5.12 11.69
C LYS A 36 -10.61 5.14 10.37
N TYR A 37 -11.18 5.75 9.34
CA TYR A 37 -10.53 5.90 8.05
C TYR A 37 -9.30 6.82 8.11
N ASP A 38 -9.37 7.90 8.90
CA ASP A 38 -8.22 8.79 9.11
C ASP A 38 -7.04 8.06 9.76
N GLN A 39 -7.31 7.21 10.76
CA GLN A 39 -6.30 6.39 11.41
C GLN A 39 -5.67 5.37 10.46
N LEU A 40 -6.51 4.69 9.67
CA LEU A 40 -6.04 3.74 8.65
C LEU A 40 -5.15 4.44 7.62
N THR A 41 -5.60 5.59 7.11
CA THR A 41 -4.87 6.39 6.12
C THR A 41 -3.51 6.84 6.65
N ALA A 42 -3.41 7.20 7.93
CA ALA A 42 -2.14 7.55 8.55
C ALA A 42 -1.15 6.37 8.56
N LEU A 43 -1.61 5.19 8.95
CA LEU A 43 -0.79 3.98 9.01
C LEU A 43 -0.36 3.51 7.60
N GLU A 44 -1.26 3.62 6.62
CA GLU A 44 -0.94 3.31 5.22
C GLU A 44 0.12 4.26 4.64
N ARG A 45 0.08 5.55 4.99
CA ARG A 45 1.10 6.53 4.60
C ARG A 45 2.46 6.16 5.17
N GLU A 46 2.54 5.80 6.45
CA GLU A 46 3.78 5.36 7.09
C GLU A 46 4.34 4.11 6.40
N LYS A 47 3.50 3.10 6.18
CA LYS A 47 3.88 1.87 5.44
C LYS A 47 4.44 2.21 4.06
N ASN A 48 3.80 3.11 3.32
CA ASN A 48 4.25 3.49 1.99
C ASN A 48 5.58 4.24 2.02
N GLN A 49 5.82 5.10 3.02
CA GLN A 49 7.11 5.76 3.20
C GLN A 49 8.24 4.75 3.46
N LEU A 50 7.99 3.77 4.33
CA LEU A 50 8.93 2.69 4.61
C LEU A 50 9.21 1.83 3.36
N GLN A 51 8.19 1.52 2.56
CA GLN A 51 8.33 0.79 1.31
C GLN A 51 9.25 1.53 0.32
N VAL A 52 9.09 2.86 0.21
CA VAL A 52 9.94 3.69 -0.64
C VAL A 52 11.39 3.69 -0.14
N ALA A 53 11.60 3.86 1.17
CA ALA A 53 12.93 3.82 1.76
C ALA A 53 13.60 2.46 1.53
N TYR A 54 12.86 1.36 1.73
CA TYR A 54 13.34 0.01 1.45
C TYR A 54 13.73 -0.18 -0.02
N GLY A 55 12.90 0.30 -0.95
CA GLY A 55 13.21 0.27 -2.38
C GLY A 55 14.51 1.02 -2.70
N LYS A 56 14.72 2.18 -2.08
CA LYS A 56 15.97 2.94 -2.21
C LYS A 56 17.18 2.14 -1.71
N TYR A 57 17.09 1.54 -0.52
CA TYR A 57 18.16 0.69 0.01
C TYR A 57 18.46 -0.52 -0.88
N LEU A 58 17.44 -1.13 -1.47
CA LEU A 58 17.62 -2.26 -2.37
C LEU A 58 18.37 -1.84 -3.66
N LEU A 59 18.07 -0.65 -4.18
CA LEU A 59 18.79 -0.07 -5.32
C LEU A 59 20.24 0.26 -4.97
N GLU A 60 20.48 0.83 -3.78
CA GLU A 60 21.84 1.08 -3.27
C GLU A 60 22.63 -0.24 -3.13
N GLN A 61 22.02 -1.29 -2.57
CA GLN A 61 22.64 -2.61 -2.46
C GLN A 61 22.92 -3.26 -3.81
N SER A 62 21.97 -3.17 -4.74
CA SER A 62 22.11 -3.73 -6.09
C SER A 62 23.21 -3.02 -6.88
N ALA A 63 23.39 -1.71 -6.67
CA ALA A 63 24.51 -0.97 -7.26
C ALA A 63 25.88 -1.45 -6.73
N TRP A 64 25.96 -1.84 -5.45
CA TRP A 64 27.20 -2.35 -4.84
C TRP A 64 27.58 -3.76 -5.28
N GLY A 65 26.61 -4.55 -5.76
CA GLY A 65 26.80 -5.86 -6.39
C GLY A 65 26.85 -5.83 -7.92
N SER A 66 26.88 -4.65 -8.54
CA SER A 66 26.88 -4.53 -10.00
C SER A 66 28.11 -5.19 -10.61
N LEU A 67 27.89 -5.88 -11.75
CA LEU A 67 28.91 -6.61 -12.51
C LEU A 67 30.18 -5.76 -12.74
N GLN A 68 30.04 -4.45 -12.91
CA GLN A 68 31.14 -3.49 -13.04
C GLN A 68 32.18 -3.55 -11.92
N ARG A 69 31.74 -3.69 -10.67
CA ARG A 69 32.66 -3.76 -9.52
C ARG A 69 33.37 -5.11 -9.46
N ILE A 70 32.68 -6.19 -9.85
CA ILE A 70 33.28 -7.52 -9.97
C ILE A 70 34.28 -7.54 -11.14
N GLU A 71 33.96 -6.98 -12.29
CA GLU A 71 34.86 -6.85 -13.45
C GLU A 71 36.10 -6.03 -13.10
N THR A 72 35.93 -4.92 -12.38
CA THR A 72 37.06 -4.07 -11.98
C THR A 72 37.96 -4.79 -10.98
N MET A 73 37.39 -5.46 -9.97
CA MET A 73 38.19 -6.28 -9.04
C MET A 73 38.85 -7.48 -9.71
N ALA A 74 38.21 -8.12 -10.71
CA ALA A 74 38.80 -9.20 -11.49
C ALA A 74 39.94 -8.71 -12.37
N LYS A 75 39.78 -7.55 -13.00
CA LYS A 75 40.81 -6.92 -13.83
C LYS A 75 42.00 -6.44 -13.02
N GLU A 76 41.76 -5.81 -11.87
CA GLU A 76 42.84 -5.26 -11.03
C GLU A 76 43.48 -6.30 -10.11
N GLY A 77 42.70 -7.22 -9.55
CA GLY A 77 43.18 -8.20 -8.57
C GLY A 77 43.65 -9.53 -9.17
N LEU A 78 43.17 -9.89 -10.37
CA LEU A 78 43.49 -11.16 -11.03
C LEU A 78 44.06 -10.96 -12.44
N ASP A 79 44.37 -9.71 -12.83
CA ASP A 79 44.88 -9.31 -14.16
C ASP A 79 44.01 -9.83 -15.33
N MET A 80 42.72 -10.05 -15.08
CA MET A 80 41.80 -10.55 -16.11
C MET A 80 41.52 -9.45 -17.14
N HIS A 81 41.85 -9.72 -18.39
CA HIS A 81 41.47 -8.89 -19.53
C HIS A 81 40.56 -9.66 -20.49
N SER A 82 39.77 -8.92 -21.27
CA SER A 82 39.03 -9.56 -22.37
C SER A 82 40.05 -10.11 -23.37
N PRO A 83 39.93 -11.38 -23.79
CA PRO A 83 40.88 -11.98 -24.71
C PRO A 83 40.84 -11.25 -26.05
N GLN A 84 42.01 -10.94 -26.59
CA GLN A 84 42.13 -10.38 -27.92
C GLN A 84 41.84 -11.45 -28.98
N PRO A 85 41.47 -11.07 -30.22
CA PRO A 85 41.19 -12.03 -31.30
C PRO A 85 42.32 -13.05 -31.56
N GLN A 86 43.54 -12.70 -31.16
CA GLN A 86 44.76 -13.50 -31.32
C GLN A 86 44.89 -14.61 -30.25
N GLU A 87 44.15 -14.50 -29.14
CA GLU A 87 44.20 -15.42 -28.00
C GLU A 87 43.05 -16.45 -28.04
N ILE A 88 42.14 -16.32 -29.02
CA ILE A 88 40.97 -17.17 -29.18
C ILE A 88 41.33 -18.37 -30.06
N ILE A 89 41.47 -19.54 -29.44
CA ILE A 89 41.72 -20.81 -30.15
C ILE A 89 40.40 -21.57 -30.30
N MET A 90 39.92 -21.72 -31.53
CA MET A 90 38.68 -22.45 -31.80
C MET A 90 38.96 -23.94 -31.98
N VAL A 91 38.60 -24.74 -30.97
CA VAL A 91 38.73 -26.19 -31.03
C VAL A 91 37.55 -26.78 -31.80
N LYS A 92 37.79 -27.28 -33.01
CA LYS A 92 36.79 -28.07 -33.76
C LYS A 92 36.73 -29.48 -33.18
N ARG A 93 35.51 -29.97 -32.97
CA ARG A 93 35.21 -31.36 -32.63
C ARG A 93 35.43 -32.27 -33.83
#